data_AF-Q93MU5-F1
#
_entry.id   AF-Q93MU5-F1
#
_cell.length_a   1.000
_cell.length_b   1.000
_cell.length_c   1.000
_cell.angle_alpha   90.00
_cell.angle_beta   90.00
_cell.angle_gamma   90.00
#
_symmetry.space_group_name_H-M   'P 1'
#
loop_
_entity.id
_entity.type
_entity.pdbx_description
1 polymer ?
#
loop_
_entity_poly.entity_id
_entity_poly.type
_entity_poly.pdbx_seq_one_letter_code
_entity_poly.pdbx_strand_id
1 'polypeptide(L)'
;LKPEKKVAEAEKKVEEAKKKAEDQKEEDRRNYPTNTYKTLELEIAESDVEVKKAELELVKEEAKESRNEEKIKQVKAKVESKKAEATRLENIKTDRKKAEEEEAKRRA
;
A
#
# COMPACT_ATOMS: atom_id res chain seq x y z
N LEU A 1 -17.76 11.17 16.35
CA LEU A 1 -16.72 10.18 16.72
C LEU A 1 -15.55 10.94 17.34
N LYS A 2 -15.12 10.59 18.56
CA LYS A 2 -13.91 11.18 19.16
C LYS A 2 -12.71 10.95 18.21
N PRO A 3 -11.84 11.94 17.98
CA PRO A 3 -10.70 11.81 17.07
C PRO A 3 -9.81 10.60 17.40
N GLU A 4 -9.66 10.29 18.68
CA GLU A 4 -8.95 9.10 19.19
C GLU A 4 -9.49 7.77 18.63
N LYS A 5 -10.82 7.64 18.48
CA LYS A 5 -11.42 6.41 17.90
C LYS A 5 -11.05 6.25 16.43
N LYS A 6 -10.96 7.36 15.68
CA LYS A 6 -10.56 7.34 14.26
C LYS A 6 -9.08 7.00 14.11
N VAL A 7 -8.23 7.57 14.96
CA VAL A 7 -6.80 7.26 15.00
C VAL A 7 -6.58 5.77 15.29
N ALA A 8 -7.25 5.24 16.32
CA ALA A 8 -7.13 3.82 16.67
C ALA A 8 -7.60 2.87 15.56
N GLU A 9 -8.69 3.22 14.86
CA GLU A 9 -9.15 2.44 13.69
C GLU A 9 -8.11 2.44 12.56
N ALA A 10 -7.52 3.61 12.27
CA ALA A 10 -6.50 3.74 11.25
C ALA A 10 -5.20 3.00 11.64
N GLU A 11 -4.80 3.01 12.91
CA GLU A 11 -3.67 2.23 13.42
C GLU A 11 -3.88 0.73 13.23
N LYS A 12 -5.08 0.22 13.56
CA LYS A 12 -5.44 -1.17 13.31
C LYS A 12 -5.33 -1.55 11.83
N LYS A 13 -5.77 -0.68 10.93
CA LYS A 13 -5.68 -0.89 9.47
C LYS A 13 -4.23 -0.95 8.98
N VAL A 14 -3.35 -0.12 9.54
CA VAL A 14 -1.90 -0.14 9.24
C VAL A 14 -1.28 -1.47 9.68
N GLU A 15 -1.57 -1.93 10.90
CA GLU A 15 -1.05 -3.20 11.41
C GLU A 15 -1.54 -4.40 10.58
N GLU A 16 -2.81 -4.42 10.18
CA GLU A 16 -3.33 -5.46 9.29
C GLU A 16 -2.62 -5.49 7.94
N ALA A 17 -2.39 -4.31 7.34
CA ALA A 17 -1.65 -4.20 6.07
C ALA A 17 -0.20 -4.67 6.22
N LYS A 18 0.44 -4.29 7.33
CA LYS A 18 1.83 -4.68 7.61
C LYS A 18 1.94 -6.19 7.72
N LYS A 19 1.00 -6.83 8.42
CA LYS A 19 0.94 -8.29 8.52
C LYS A 19 0.80 -8.94 7.13
N LYS A 20 -0.10 -8.43 6.29
CA LYS A 20 -0.26 -8.92 4.91
C LYS A 20 1.01 -8.78 4.08
N ALA A 21 1.73 -7.67 4.20
CA ALA A 21 3.01 -7.49 3.51
C ALA A 21 4.11 -8.44 4.03
N GLU A 22 4.15 -8.71 5.34
CA GLU A 22 5.08 -9.70 5.90
C GLU A 22 4.74 -11.13 5.48
N ASP A 23 3.46 -11.49 5.46
CA ASP A 23 2.99 -12.78 4.98
C ASP A 23 3.40 -12.99 3.50
N GLN A 24 3.18 -11.97 2.66
CA GLN A 24 3.62 -11.99 1.25
C GLN A 24 5.15 -12.10 1.12
N LYS A 25 5.90 -11.40 1.97
CA LYS A 25 7.37 -11.45 1.97
C LYS A 25 7.90 -12.83 2.31
N GLU A 26 7.28 -13.51 3.28
CA GLU A 26 7.63 -14.88 3.65
C GLU A 26 7.23 -15.87 2.55
N GLU A 27 6.09 -15.69 1.89
CA GLU A 27 5.68 -16.48 0.74
C GLU A 27 6.67 -16.34 -0.43
N ASP A 28 7.02 -15.10 -0.79
CA ASP A 28 8.02 -14.80 -1.83
C ASP A 28 9.36 -15.47 -1.51
N ARG A 29 9.80 -15.38 -0.25
CA ARG A 29 11.06 -16.00 0.19
C ARG A 29 11.04 -17.52 0.06
N ARG A 30 9.88 -18.16 0.28
CA ARG A 30 9.72 -19.61 0.15
C ARG A 30 9.63 -20.06 -1.30
N ASN A 31 8.88 -19.34 -2.13
CA ASN A 31 8.65 -19.68 -3.52
C ASN A 31 9.84 -19.31 -4.42
N TYR A 32 10.59 -18.26 -4.05
CA TYR A 32 11.69 -17.71 -4.83
C TYR A 32 12.95 -17.48 -3.97
N PRO A 33 13.55 -18.55 -3.39
CA PRO A 33 14.61 -18.43 -2.38
C PRO A 33 15.91 -17.82 -2.92
N THR A 34 16.13 -17.84 -4.24
CA THR A 34 17.31 -17.27 -4.91
C THR A 34 17.05 -15.94 -5.61
N ASN A 35 15.82 -15.40 -5.52
CA ASN A 35 15.48 -14.16 -6.19
C ASN A 35 16.08 -12.96 -5.44
N THR A 36 16.81 -12.13 -6.17
CA THR A 36 17.42 -10.88 -5.66
C THR A 36 16.50 -9.68 -5.75
N TYR A 37 15.41 -9.76 -6.52
CA TYR A 37 14.44 -8.69 -6.71
C TYR A 37 13.14 -8.96 -5.96
N LYS A 38 12.47 -7.90 -5.52
CA LYS A 38 11.13 -8.01 -4.92
C LYS A 38 10.12 -8.44 -5.98
N THR A 39 9.12 -9.24 -5.59
CA THR A 39 7.99 -9.48 -6.48
C THR A 39 7.11 -8.24 -6.54
N LEU A 40 6.42 -8.07 -7.66
CA LEU A 40 5.41 -7.04 -7.81
C LEU A 40 4.30 -7.15 -6.75
N GLU A 41 4.00 -8.36 -6.27
CA GLU A 41 2.97 -8.56 -5.24
C GLU A 41 3.42 -8.05 -3.87
N LEU A 42 4.68 -8.30 -3.50
CA LEU A 42 5.27 -7.72 -2.30
C LEU A 42 5.35 -6.19 -2.40
N GLU A 43 5.73 -5.65 -3.56
CA GLU A 43 5.80 -4.19 -3.78
C GLU A 43 4.42 -3.52 -3.65
N ILE A 44 3.36 -4.15 -4.19
CA ILE A 44 1.97 -3.71 -4.00
C ILE A 44 1.57 -3.75 -2.52
N ALA A 45 1.91 -4.84 -1.81
CA ALA A 45 1.58 -4.98 -0.40
C ALA A 45 2.31 -3.95 0.48
N GLU A 46 3.59 -3.70 0.21
CA GLU A 46 4.37 -2.65 0.89
C GLU A 46 3.80 -1.25 0.59
N SER A 47 3.40 -0.98 -0.65
CA SER A 47 2.79 0.30 -1.05
C SER A 47 1.44 0.55 -0.32
N ASP A 48 0.61 -0.48 -0.15
CA ASP A 48 -0.63 -0.38 0.64
C ASP A 48 -0.37 -0.02 2.12
N VAL A 49 0.70 -0.59 2.71
CA VAL A 49 1.14 -0.19 4.06
C VAL A 49 1.53 1.29 4.10
N GLU A 50 2.24 1.75 3.08
CA GLU A 50 2.67 3.15 2.99
C GLU A 50 1.52 4.14 2.81
N VAL A 51 0.51 3.79 2.01
CA VAL A 51 -0.73 4.57 1.87
C VAL A 51 -1.44 4.68 3.20
N LYS A 52 -1.66 3.55 3.89
CA LYS A 52 -2.36 3.53 5.18
C LYS A 52 -1.61 4.27 6.27
N LYS A 53 -0.27 4.21 6.29
CA LYS A 53 0.55 5.02 7.20
C LYS A 53 0.40 6.51 6.94
N ALA A 54 0.38 6.93 5.66
CA ALA A 54 0.19 8.33 5.30
C ALA A 54 -1.23 8.81 5.64
N GLU A 55 -2.25 7.98 5.44
CA GLU A 55 -3.62 8.28 5.88
C GLU A 55 -3.72 8.39 7.40
N LEU A 56 -3.03 7.53 8.14
CA LEU A 56 -2.95 7.63 9.60
C LEU A 56 -2.29 8.93 10.06
N GLU A 57 -1.20 9.35 9.41
CA GLU A 57 -0.55 10.63 9.68
C GLU A 57 -1.52 11.79 9.43
N LEU A 58 -2.28 11.75 8.33
CA LEU A 58 -3.31 12.75 8.03
C LEU A 58 -4.39 12.80 9.12
N VAL A 59 -4.93 11.64 9.52
CA VAL A 59 -5.95 11.55 10.57
C VAL A 59 -5.42 12.07 11.90
N LYS A 60 -4.15 11.78 12.24
CA LYS A 60 -3.49 12.32 13.45
C LYS A 60 -3.33 13.83 13.37
N GLU A 61 -2.94 14.38 12.23
CA GLU A 61 -2.76 15.83 12.03
C GLU A 61 -4.10 16.58 12.07
N GLU A 62 -5.17 16.03 11.47
CA GLU A 62 -6.53 16.59 11.53
C GLU A 62 -7.17 16.51 12.92
N ALA A 63 -6.75 15.52 13.71
CA ALA A 63 -7.17 15.29 15.09
C ALA A 63 -6.49 16.22 16.11
N LYS A 64 -5.40 16.90 15.74
CA LYS A 64 -4.76 17.87 16.64
C LYS A 64 -5.66 19.07 16.89
N GLU A 65 -5.57 19.61 18.09
CA GLU A 65 -6.31 20.80 18.50
C GLU A 65 -5.83 22.04 17.73
N SER A 66 -4.52 22.18 17.55
CA SER A 66 -3.89 23.20 16.70
C SER A 66 -3.68 22.70 15.28
N ARG A 67 -4.73 22.78 14.45
CA ARG A 67 -4.67 22.38 13.04
C ARG A 67 -3.77 23.31 12.23
N ASN A 68 -2.69 22.76 11.68
CA ASN A 68 -1.87 23.46 10.69
C ASN A 68 -2.33 23.07 9.27
N GLU A 69 -3.09 23.96 8.63
CA GLU A 69 -3.66 23.69 7.30
C GLU A 69 -2.61 23.44 6.21
N GLU A 70 -1.47 24.13 6.25
CA GLU A 70 -0.39 23.94 5.27
C GLU A 70 0.17 22.52 5.39
N LYS A 71 0.41 22.07 6.62
CA LYS A 71 0.91 20.72 6.89
C LYS A 71 -0.10 19.65 6.51
N ILE A 72 -1.38 19.86 6.81
CA ILE A 72 -2.47 18.95 6.40
C ILE A 72 -2.52 18.84 4.87
N LYS A 73 -2.43 19.96 4.13
CA LYS A 73 -2.36 19.95 2.66
C LYS A 73 -1.15 19.17 2.14
N GLN A 74 0.02 19.35 2.75
CA GLN A 74 1.23 18.61 2.38
C GLN A 74 1.08 17.10 2.59
N VAL A 75 0.57 16.68 3.75
CA VAL A 75 0.34 15.25 4.05
C VAL A 75 -0.72 14.67 3.11
N LYS A 76 -1.79 15.43 2.81
CA LYS A 76 -2.82 15.01 1.86
C LYS A 76 -2.26 14.80 0.45
N ALA A 77 -1.38 15.67 -0.02
CA ALA A 77 -0.68 15.49 -1.31
C ALA A 77 0.21 14.25 -1.31
N LYS A 78 0.90 13.95 -0.20
CA LYS A 78 1.68 12.71 -0.05
C LYS A 78 0.80 11.46 -0.11
N VAL A 79 -0.36 11.48 0.55
CA VAL A 79 -1.35 10.39 0.49
C VAL A 79 -1.80 10.15 -0.95
N GLU A 80 -2.14 11.22 -1.67
CA GLU A 80 -2.58 11.14 -3.06
C GLU A 80 -1.48 10.57 -3.98
N SER A 81 -0.24 11.03 -3.83
CA SER A 81 0.91 10.50 -4.58
C SER A 81 1.12 9.00 -4.35
N LYS A 82 1.08 8.56 -3.09
CA LYS A 82 1.22 7.14 -2.73
C LYS A 82 0.07 6.28 -3.29
N LYS A 83 -1.16 6.80 -3.26
CA LYS A 83 -2.32 6.11 -3.87
C LYS A 83 -2.18 5.99 -5.38
N ALA A 84 -1.65 7.02 -6.04
CA ALA A 84 -1.39 6.97 -7.48
C ALA A 84 -0.33 5.92 -7.82
N GLU A 85 0.73 5.81 -7.01
CA GLU A 85 1.75 4.77 -7.16
C GLU A 85 1.18 3.36 -6.96
N ALA A 86 0.40 3.14 -5.90
CA ALA A 86 -0.27 1.87 -5.65
C ALA A 86 -1.19 1.45 -6.82
N THR A 87 -2.00 2.40 -7.32
CA THR A 87 -2.84 2.18 -8.52
C THR A 87 -2.01 1.82 -9.75
N ARG A 88 -0.85 2.48 -9.93
CA ARG A 88 0.06 2.17 -11.05
C ARG A 88 0.60 0.74 -10.95
N LEU A 89 0.99 0.29 -9.76
CA LEU A 89 1.46 -1.08 -9.53
C LEU A 89 0.36 -2.11 -9.81
N GLU A 90 -0.89 -1.82 -9.42
CA GLU A 90 -2.04 -2.69 -9.71
C GLU A 90 -2.33 -2.81 -11.22
N ASN A 91 -2.21 -1.71 -11.96
CA ASN A 91 -2.33 -1.72 -13.41
C ASN A 91 -1.23 -2.59 -14.04
N ILE A 92 0.03 -2.45 -13.60
CA ILE A 92 1.14 -3.28 -14.07
C ILE A 92 0.86 -4.77 -13.79
N LYS A 93 0.31 -5.10 -12.61
CA LYS A 93 -0.06 -6.49 -12.28
C LYS A 93 -1.11 -7.02 -13.25
N THR A 94 -2.13 -6.23 -13.52
CA THR A 94 -3.23 -6.59 -14.43
C THR A 94 -2.74 -6.77 -15.86
N ASP A 95 -1.90 -5.86 -16.36
CA ASP A 95 -1.35 -5.93 -17.71
C ASP A 95 -0.43 -7.13 -17.89
N ARG A 96 0.43 -7.43 -16.88
CA ARG A 96 1.28 -8.62 -16.88
C ARG A 96 0.45 -9.91 -16.96
N LYS A 97 -0.63 -10.00 -16.18
CA LYS A 97 -1.53 -11.16 -16.18
C LYS A 97 -2.20 -11.36 -17.54
N LYS A 98 -2.66 -10.28 -18.17
CA LYS A 98 -3.25 -10.34 -19.52
C LYS A 98 -2.21 -10.79 -20.56
N ALA A 99 -0.99 -10.29 -20.48
CA ALA A 99 0.09 -10.67 -21.39
C ALA A 99 0.43 -12.17 -21.27
N GLU A 100 0.53 -12.69 -20.04
CA GLU A 100 0.78 -14.11 -19.77
C GLU A 100 -0.35 -15.02 -20.29
N GLU A 101 -1.61 -14.61 -20.08
CA GLU A 101 -2.78 -15.35 -20.58
C GLU A 101 -2.83 -15.42 -22.12
N GLU A 102 -2.58 -14.28 -22.79
CA GLU A 102 -2.52 -14.23 -24.26
C GLU A 102 -1.36 -15.05 -24.82
N GLU A 103 -0.21 -15.06 -24.15
CA GLU A 103 0.92 -15.90 -24.55
C GLU A 103 0.60 -17.39 -24.39
N ALA A 104 -0.05 -17.78 -23.30
CA ALA A 104 -0.48 -19.16 -23.07
C ALA A 104 -1.49 -19.63 -24.15
N LYS A 105 -2.46 -18.78 -24.54
CA LYS A 105 -3.42 -19.08 -25.62
C LYS A 105 -2.74 -19.28 -26.98
N ARG A 106 -1.67 -18.54 -27.29
CA ARG A 106 -0.93 -18.68 -28.56
C ARG A 106 -0.05 -19.94 -28.60
N ARG A 107 0.36 -20.44 -27.44
CA ARG A 107 1.21 -21.63 -27.30
C ARG A 107 0.39 -22.93 -27.27
N ALA A 108 -0.92 -22.84 -27.04
CA ALA A 108 -1.88 -23.96 -27.07
C ALA A 108 -2.39 -24.22 -28.50
#